data_AF-A0A1Y2W9Q7-F1
#
_entry.id   AF-A0A1Y2W9Q7-F1
#
_cell.length_a   1.000
_cell.length_b   1.000
_cell.length_c   1.000
_cell.angle_alpha   90.00
_cell.angle_beta   90.00
_cell.angle_gamma   90.00
#
_symmetry.space_group_name_H-M   'P 1'
#
loop_
_entity.id
_entity.type
_entity.pdbx_description
1 polymer ?
#
loop_
_entity_poly.entity_id
_entity_poly.type
_entity_poly.pdbx_seq_one_letter_code
_entity_poly.pdbx_strand_id
1 'polypeptide(L)'
;MEWEPQRRSIPVPPQSSRSWQMAKATLHCASVACCGVVLGLSAARTWEGSTGTGILTIPVTAAAAAWTIAELLALCIRRKSAPGRGIHPGAHVGVQLVLFLALILSIFYSAMLWRSVQHSLRKCNEWERDPRNPDWVIQNSTSVNSDGRHPIRAFFCPEDYRQEINDPAYRSSVQAIIAFCAMLWFIHFTLFVRACVETRRLNSEPQVMWVYPRAAWPAPYEERYVQDDAQERSGSIPMKETHYG
;
A
#
# COMPACT_ATOMS: atom_id res chain seq x y z
N MET A 1 -14.08 -51.90 12.10
CA MET A 1 -13.35 -50.95 11.25
C MET A 1 -14.18 -49.67 11.27
N GLU A 2 -13.87 -48.79 12.22
CA GLU A 2 -14.68 -47.63 12.58
C GLU A 2 -14.40 -46.51 11.58
N TRP A 3 -15.41 -46.13 10.80
CA TRP A 3 -15.31 -45.07 9.81
C TRP A 3 -15.43 -43.73 10.55
N GLU A 4 -14.32 -43.11 10.93
CA GLU A 4 -14.33 -41.73 11.43
C GLU A 4 -14.74 -40.80 10.27
N PRO A 5 -15.91 -40.14 10.33
CA PRO A 5 -16.29 -39.19 9.29
C PRO A 5 -15.29 -38.05 9.28
N GLN A 6 -14.55 -37.95 8.18
CA GLN A 6 -13.51 -36.94 7.97
C GLN A 6 -14.13 -35.54 8.06
N ARG A 7 -14.06 -34.93 9.25
CA ARG A 7 -14.60 -33.60 9.54
C ARG A 7 -13.84 -32.56 8.72
N ARG A 8 -14.37 -32.19 7.55
CA ARG A 8 -13.90 -31.02 6.80
C ARG A 8 -14.40 -29.76 7.49
N SER A 9 -13.52 -29.08 8.21
CA SER A 9 -13.74 -27.70 8.61
C SER A 9 -13.83 -26.83 7.35
N ILE A 10 -15.00 -26.26 7.07
CA ILE A 10 -15.14 -25.26 6.01
C ILE A 10 -14.83 -23.91 6.64
N PRO A 11 -13.80 -23.16 6.18
CA PRO A 11 -13.53 -21.83 6.69
C PRO A 11 -14.70 -20.91 6.34
N VAL A 12 -15.39 -20.39 7.35
CA VAL A 12 -16.32 -19.27 7.13
C VAL A 12 -15.51 -17.98 7.20
N PRO A 13 -15.55 -17.13 6.16
CA PRO A 13 -14.83 -15.88 6.20
C PRO A 13 -15.43 -15.01 7.31
N PRO A 14 -14.61 -14.42 8.21
CA PRO A 14 -15.11 -13.52 9.22
C PRO A 14 -15.88 -12.39 8.54
N GLN A 15 -17.09 -12.10 9.03
CA GLN A 15 -17.87 -10.96 8.56
C GLN A 15 -17.14 -9.67 8.94
N SER A 16 -16.26 -9.19 8.07
CA SER A 16 -15.65 -7.87 8.28
C SER A 16 -16.75 -6.82 8.28
N SER A 17 -16.74 -5.92 9.25
CA SER A 17 -17.74 -4.84 9.33
C SER A 17 -17.76 -4.02 8.02
N ARG A 18 -18.94 -3.51 7.62
CA ARG A 18 -19.07 -2.69 6.41
C ARG A 18 -18.11 -1.50 6.42
N SER A 19 -17.89 -0.89 7.59
CA SER A 19 -16.95 0.21 7.77
C SER A 19 -15.49 -0.19 7.46
N TRP A 20 -15.10 -1.42 7.78
CA TRP A 20 -13.77 -1.94 7.46
C TRP A 20 -13.56 -2.03 5.93
N GLN A 21 -14.56 -2.55 5.22
CA GLN A 21 -14.52 -2.68 3.76
C GLN A 21 -14.54 -1.32 3.06
N MET A 22 -15.37 -0.38 3.54
CA MET A 22 -15.42 0.97 3.00
C MET A 22 -14.08 1.69 3.16
N ALA A 23 -13.47 1.63 4.34
CA ALA A 23 -12.18 2.30 4.55
C ALA A 23 -11.06 1.70 3.69
N LYS A 24 -11.08 0.38 3.41
CA LYS A 24 -10.15 -0.24 2.45
C LYS A 24 -10.37 0.31 1.04
N ALA A 25 -11.63 0.36 0.58
CA ALA A 25 -11.97 0.90 -0.74
C ALA A 25 -11.54 2.37 -0.89
N THR A 26 -11.79 3.21 0.11
CA THR A 26 -11.38 4.62 0.11
C THR A 26 -9.86 4.78 -0.02
N LEU A 27 -9.07 3.97 0.71
CA LEU A 27 -7.61 4.00 0.62
C LEU A 27 -7.11 3.63 -0.79
N HIS A 28 -7.70 2.62 -1.43
CA HIS A 28 -7.34 2.25 -2.79
C HIS A 28 -7.71 3.35 -3.81
N CYS A 29 -8.90 3.96 -3.69
CA CYS A 29 -9.29 5.07 -4.55
C CYS A 29 -8.34 6.28 -4.40
N ALA A 30 -7.98 6.64 -3.16
CA ALA A 30 -7.01 7.69 -2.90
C ALA A 30 -5.63 7.36 -3.49
N SER A 31 -5.21 6.09 -3.39
CA SER A 31 -3.96 5.62 -3.99
C SER A 31 -3.95 5.79 -5.51
N VAL A 32 -5.02 5.38 -6.21
CA VAL A 32 -5.12 5.51 -7.67
C VAL A 32 -5.08 6.98 -8.10
N ALA A 33 -5.78 7.86 -7.38
CA ALA A 33 -5.74 9.29 -7.64
C ALA A 33 -4.32 9.86 -7.48
N CYS A 34 -3.62 9.51 -6.39
CA CYS A 34 -2.24 9.95 -6.17
C CYS A 34 -1.29 9.38 -7.23
N CYS A 35 -1.43 8.12 -7.62
CA CYS A 35 -0.65 7.53 -8.72
C CYS A 35 -0.85 8.29 -10.04
N GLY A 36 -2.10 8.68 -10.36
CA GLY A 36 -2.39 9.47 -11.56
C GLY A 36 -1.64 10.80 -11.58
N VAL A 37 -1.61 11.51 -10.44
CA VAL A 37 -0.86 12.77 -10.31
C VAL A 37 0.65 12.55 -10.46
N VAL A 38 1.22 11.57 -9.77
CA VAL A 38 2.67 11.29 -9.83
C VAL A 38 3.08 10.85 -11.23
N LEU A 39 2.33 9.96 -11.86
CA LEU A 39 2.60 9.50 -13.22
C LEU A 39 2.47 10.64 -14.22
N GLY A 40 1.39 11.44 -14.14
CA GLY A 40 1.18 12.57 -15.04
C GLY A 40 2.31 13.62 -14.95
N LEU A 41 2.69 14.01 -13.74
CA LEU A 41 3.79 14.95 -13.54
C LEU A 41 5.15 14.37 -13.94
N SER A 42 5.43 13.10 -13.58
CA SER A 42 6.70 12.46 -13.92
C SER A 42 6.85 12.25 -15.43
N ALA A 43 5.76 11.86 -16.10
CA ALA A 43 5.67 11.74 -17.54
C ALA A 43 5.98 13.07 -18.23
N ALA A 44 5.23 14.12 -17.91
CA ALA A 44 5.39 15.44 -18.50
C ALA A 44 6.85 15.92 -18.43
N ARG A 45 7.50 15.75 -17.27
CA ARG A 45 8.90 16.13 -17.07
C ARG A 45 9.90 15.24 -17.81
N THR A 46 9.61 13.96 -17.95
CA THR A 46 10.50 13.04 -18.68
C THR A 46 10.49 13.36 -20.18
N TRP A 47 9.35 13.77 -20.72
CA TRP A 47 9.22 14.19 -22.12
C TRP A 47 9.95 15.51 -22.43
N GLU A 48 10.05 16.41 -21.46
CA GLU A 48 10.78 17.68 -21.58
C GLU A 48 12.32 17.50 -21.54
N GLY A 49 12.83 16.28 -21.32
CA GLY A 49 14.27 16.02 -21.27
C GLY A 49 14.88 16.11 -19.86
N SER A 50 14.09 16.44 -18.84
CA SER A 50 14.50 16.40 -17.43
C SER A 50 14.69 14.96 -16.98
N THR A 51 15.91 14.46 -17.13
CA THR A 51 16.23 13.02 -17.24
C THR A 51 16.29 12.27 -15.91
N GLY A 52 16.26 12.94 -14.76
CA GLY A 52 16.56 12.28 -13.48
C GLY A 52 15.35 11.72 -12.73
N THR A 53 14.27 12.50 -12.61
CA THR A 53 13.21 12.21 -11.62
C THR A 53 12.34 11.01 -11.99
N GLY A 54 12.09 10.79 -13.29
CA GLY A 54 11.17 9.76 -13.80
C GLY A 54 11.69 8.32 -13.75
N ILE A 55 13.01 8.11 -13.71
CA ILE A 55 13.64 6.79 -13.92
C ILE A 55 13.13 5.75 -12.90
N LEU A 56 13.05 6.13 -11.63
CA LEU A 56 12.58 5.25 -10.56
C LEU A 56 11.12 5.50 -10.19
N THR A 57 10.62 6.73 -10.27
CA THR A 57 9.24 7.04 -9.85
C THR A 57 8.21 6.40 -10.78
N ILE A 58 8.42 6.45 -12.10
CA ILE A 58 7.46 5.92 -13.09
C ILE A 58 7.22 4.42 -12.91
N PRO A 59 8.23 3.52 -12.93
CA PRO A 59 7.98 2.09 -12.83
C PRO A 59 7.38 1.71 -11.47
N VAL A 60 7.83 2.33 -10.37
CA VAL A 60 7.31 2.06 -9.02
C VAL A 60 5.85 2.49 -8.89
N THR A 61 5.51 3.69 -9.35
CA THR A 61 4.13 4.20 -9.30
C THR A 61 3.20 3.49 -10.27
N ALA A 62 3.68 3.07 -11.44
CA ALA A 62 2.94 2.24 -12.38
C ALA A 62 2.63 0.85 -11.79
N ALA A 63 3.60 0.21 -11.14
CA ALA A 63 3.38 -1.07 -10.45
C ALA A 63 2.36 -0.92 -9.30
N ALA A 64 2.46 0.16 -8.51
CA ALA A 64 1.50 0.47 -7.47
C ALA A 64 0.09 0.72 -8.03
N ALA A 65 -0.02 1.47 -9.13
CA ALA A 65 -1.28 1.70 -9.83
C ALA A 65 -1.89 0.40 -10.36
N ALA A 66 -1.11 -0.43 -11.03
CA ALA A 66 -1.55 -1.71 -11.56
C ALA A 66 -2.09 -2.63 -10.44
N TRP A 67 -1.36 -2.72 -9.32
CA TRP A 67 -1.80 -3.50 -8.16
C TRP A 67 -3.09 -2.96 -7.54
N THR A 68 -3.16 -1.66 -7.30
CA THR A 68 -4.34 -1.03 -6.68
C THR A 68 -5.58 -1.11 -7.58
N ILE A 69 -5.42 -0.98 -8.89
CA ILE A 69 -6.48 -1.21 -9.87
C ILE A 69 -6.92 -2.66 -9.86
N ALA A 70 -5.98 -3.63 -9.84
CA ALA A 70 -6.32 -5.06 -9.79
C ALA A 70 -7.15 -5.41 -8.53
N GLU A 71 -6.78 -4.86 -7.38
CA GLU A 71 -7.54 -5.03 -6.13
C GLU A 71 -8.93 -4.37 -6.21
N LEU A 72 -9.03 -3.14 -6.73
CA LEU A 72 -10.32 -2.47 -6.93
C LEU A 72 -11.23 -3.24 -7.88
N LEU A 73 -10.70 -3.74 -8.99
CA LEU A 73 -11.43 -4.58 -9.94
C LEU A 73 -11.90 -5.87 -9.28
N ALA A 74 -11.03 -6.52 -8.50
CA ALA A 74 -11.40 -7.71 -7.75
C ALA A 74 -12.55 -7.41 -6.77
N LEU A 75 -12.53 -6.28 -6.06
CA LEU A 75 -13.62 -5.87 -5.17
C LEU A 75 -14.92 -5.55 -5.92
N CYS A 76 -14.84 -4.83 -7.03
CA CYS A 76 -16.00 -4.44 -7.85
C CYS A 76 -16.70 -5.65 -8.48
N ILE A 77 -15.93 -6.58 -9.05
CA ILE A 77 -16.47 -7.81 -9.66
C ILE A 77 -17.06 -8.71 -8.57
N ARG A 78 -16.37 -8.88 -7.44
CA ARG A 78 -16.82 -9.75 -6.33
C ARG A 78 -18.11 -9.29 -5.68
N ARG A 79 -18.41 -7.99 -5.67
CA ARG A 79 -19.68 -7.47 -5.13
C ARG A 79 -20.91 -8.08 -5.81
N LYS A 80 -20.76 -8.65 -7.01
CA LYS A 80 -21.86 -9.23 -7.80
C LYS A 80 -21.91 -10.76 -7.81
N SER A 81 -20.81 -11.51 -7.63
CA SER A 81 -20.76 -12.92 -8.08
C SER A 81 -20.57 -14.02 -7.02
N ALA A 82 -19.89 -13.82 -5.88
CA ALA A 82 -19.85 -14.78 -4.76
C ALA A 82 -18.96 -14.28 -3.61
N PRO A 83 -19.42 -14.29 -2.34
CA PRO A 83 -18.59 -14.00 -1.18
C PRO A 83 -17.77 -15.25 -0.79
N GLY A 84 -16.49 -15.33 -1.15
CA GLY A 84 -15.66 -16.41 -0.58
C GLY A 84 -14.26 -16.67 -1.15
N ARG A 85 -13.94 -16.22 -2.38
CA ARG A 85 -12.64 -16.54 -3.01
C ARG A 85 -11.83 -15.27 -3.27
N GLY A 86 -11.20 -14.77 -2.19
CA GLY A 86 -10.29 -13.62 -2.20
C GLY A 86 -8.94 -13.91 -2.85
N ILE A 87 -8.18 -12.85 -3.16
CA ILE A 87 -6.72 -13.00 -3.34
C ILE A 87 -6.19 -13.48 -2.00
N HIS A 88 -5.28 -14.45 -2.02
CA HIS A 88 -4.75 -15.05 -0.82
C HIS A 88 -4.19 -13.95 0.11
N PRO A 89 -4.56 -13.91 1.41
CA PRO A 89 -4.17 -12.82 2.31
C PRO A 89 -2.65 -12.67 2.41
N GLY A 90 -1.92 -13.80 2.36
CA GLY A 90 -0.44 -13.78 2.32
C GLY A 90 0.13 -13.09 1.08
N ALA A 91 -0.48 -13.26 -0.10
CA ALA A 91 -0.03 -12.59 -1.32
C ALA A 91 -0.25 -11.08 -1.21
N HIS A 92 -1.37 -10.66 -0.61
CA HIS A 92 -1.66 -9.25 -0.38
C HIS A 92 -0.65 -8.60 0.55
N VAL A 93 -0.25 -9.27 1.65
CA VAL A 93 0.79 -8.75 2.57
C VAL A 93 2.13 -8.60 1.85
N GLY A 94 2.54 -9.63 1.08
CA GLY A 94 3.82 -9.62 0.36
C GLY A 94 3.92 -8.49 -0.67
N VAL A 95 2.89 -8.31 -1.51
CA VAL A 95 2.91 -7.25 -2.53
C VAL A 95 2.88 -5.86 -1.90
N GLN A 96 2.07 -5.64 -0.85
CA GLN A 96 2.05 -4.36 -0.16
C GLN A 96 3.41 -4.03 0.49
N LEU A 97 4.11 -5.03 1.04
CA LEU A 97 5.46 -4.85 1.59
C LEU A 97 6.46 -4.42 0.50
N VAL A 98 6.46 -5.10 -0.64
CA VAL A 98 7.38 -4.77 -1.77
C VAL A 98 7.09 -3.36 -2.30
N LEU A 99 5.82 -3.02 -2.51
CA LEU A 99 5.43 -1.68 -2.97
C LEU A 99 5.81 -0.59 -1.95
N PHE A 100 5.59 -0.84 -0.66
CA PHE A 100 5.99 0.05 0.43
C PHE A 100 7.50 0.32 0.42
N LEU A 101 8.33 -0.72 0.31
CA LEU A 101 9.80 -0.58 0.26
C LEU A 101 10.25 0.15 -1.02
N ALA A 102 9.64 -0.16 -2.16
CA ALA A 102 9.93 0.52 -3.42
C ALA A 102 9.58 2.02 -3.35
N LEU A 103 8.49 2.38 -2.69
CA LEU A 103 8.10 3.78 -2.46
C LEU A 103 9.08 4.51 -1.53
N ILE A 104 9.61 3.85 -0.49
CA ILE A 104 10.69 4.44 0.34
C ILE A 104 11.89 4.76 -0.53
N LEU A 105 12.34 3.80 -1.35
CA LEU A 105 13.48 3.99 -2.23
C LEU A 105 13.23 5.14 -3.22
N SER A 106 12.02 5.21 -3.78
CA SER A 106 11.61 6.27 -4.69
C SER A 106 11.64 7.65 -4.00
N ILE A 107 11.10 7.78 -2.78
CA ILE A 107 11.12 9.04 -2.01
C ILE A 107 12.58 9.45 -1.72
N PHE A 108 13.40 8.52 -1.24
CA PHE A 108 14.78 8.80 -0.91
C PHE A 108 15.56 9.27 -2.14
N TYR A 109 15.40 8.59 -3.27
CA TYR A 109 16.01 8.97 -4.53
C TYR A 109 15.56 10.37 -4.99
N SER A 110 14.25 10.65 -5.00
CA SER A 110 13.73 11.96 -5.39
C SER A 110 14.20 13.09 -4.47
N ALA A 111 14.24 12.85 -3.15
CA ALA A 111 14.73 13.82 -2.18
C ALA A 111 16.24 14.08 -2.31
N MET A 112 17.02 13.02 -2.54
CA MET A 112 18.47 13.10 -2.78
C MET A 112 18.77 13.87 -4.06
N LEU A 113 18.09 13.55 -5.17
CA LEU A 113 18.21 14.28 -6.43
C LEU A 113 17.86 15.76 -6.24
N TRP A 114 16.74 16.04 -5.56
CA TRP A 114 16.33 17.43 -5.29
C TRP A 114 17.38 18.20 -4.50
N ARG A 115 17.91 17.61 -3.42
CA ARG A 115 18.98 18.22 -2.61
C ARG A 115 20.25 18.44 -3.43
N SER A 116 20.63 17.48 -4.26
CA SER A 116 21.78 17.58 -5.17
C SER A 116 21.61 18.74 -6.15
N VAL A 117 20.46 18.83 -6.80
CA VAL A 117 20.11 19.91 -7.75
C VAL A 117 20.15 21.27 -7.05
N GLN A 118 19.52 21.40 -5.88
CA GLN A 118 19.53 22.65 -5.10
C GLN A 118 20.95 23.08 -4.72
N HIS A 119 21.81 22.13 -4.36
CA HIS A 119 23.22 22.41 -4.05
C HIS A 119 24.00 22.92 -5.26
N SER A 120 23.78 22.32 -6.44
CA SER A 120 24.39 22.76 -7.69
C SER A 120 23.90 24.15 -8.11
N LEU A 121 22.59 24.41 -8.02
CA LEU A 121 22.01 25.71 -8.36
C LEU A 121 22.50 26.83 -7.48
N ARG A 122 22.66 26.56 -6.18
CA ARG A 122 23.20 27.55 -5.25
C ARG A 122 24.55 28.06 -5.75
N LYS A 123 25.45 27.17 -6.17
CA LYS A 123 26.74 27.56 -6.74
C LYS A 123 26.59 28.33 -8.05
N CYS A 124 25.70 27.90 -8.95
CA CYS A 124 25.43 28.61 -10.20
C CYS A 124 24.92 30.04 -10.01
N ASN A 125 24.18 30.30 -8.92
CA ASN A 125 23.63 31.61 -8.64
C ASN A 125 24.62 32.51 -7.87
N GLU A 126 25.50 31.93 -7.05
CA GLU A 126 26.47 32.67 -6.24
C GLU A 126 27.77 33.02 -7.00
N TRP A 127 28.17 32.22 -7.98
CA TRP A 127 29.49 32.33 -8.62
C TRP A 127 29.47 33.26 -9.83
N GLU A 128 30.61 33.87 -10.12
CA GLU A 128 30.76 34.77 -11.26
C GLU A 128 30.81 33.98 -12.57
N ARG A 129 30.22 34.54 -13.64
CA ARG A 129 30.31 33.92 -14.97
C ARG A 129 31.69 34.10 -15.56
N ASP A 130 32.19 33.06 -16.23
CA ASP A 130 33.40 33.20 -17.03
C ASP A 130 33.09 34.12 -18.24
N PRO A 131 33.78 35.26 -18.39
CA PRO A 131 33.57 36.16 -19.53
C PRO A 131 33.90 35.52 -20.88
N ARG A 132 34.71 34.44 -20.90
CA ARG A 132 35.07 33.72 -22.12
C ARG A 132 34.06 32.64 -22.49
N ASN A 133 33.33 32.11 -21.52
CA ASN A 133 32.33 31.08 -21.76
C ASN A 133 31.17 31.20 -20.75
N PRO A 134 30.00 31.73 -21.17
CA PRO A 134 28.88 32.00 -20.27
C PRO A 134 28.21 30.75 -19.69
N ASP A 135 28.54 29.55 -20.18
CA ASP A 135 28.04 28.27 -19.64
C ASP A 135 28.86 27.79 -18.43
N TRP A 136 29.94 28.49 -18.08
CA TRP A 136 30.77 28.16 -16.94
C TRP A 136 30.67 29.24 -15.88
N VAL A 137 30.52 28.80 -14.63
CA VAL A 137 30.65 29.65 -13.45
C VAL A 137 31.97 29.35 -12.75
N ILE A 138 32.68 30.40 -12.36
CA ILE A 138 34.01 30.32 -11.74
C ILE A 138 33.99 30.94 -10.34
N GLN A 139 34.62 30.25 -9.39
CA GLN A 139 34.92 30.80 -8.08
C GLN A 139 36.40 31.14 -8.03
N ASN A 140 36.70 32.44 -7.97
CA ASN A 140 38.06 32.89 -7.76
C ASN A 140 38.40 32.75 -6.27
N SER A 141 39.34 31.86 -5.95
CA SER A 141 39.75 31.64 -4.57
C SER A 141 40.80 32.67 -4.15
N THR A 142 40.57 33.36 -3.04
CA THR A 142 41.54 34.30 -2.47
C THR A 142 42.75 33.59 -1.85
N SER A 143 42.66 32.29 -1.55
CA SER A 143 43.78 31.54 -1.00
C SER A 143 44.76 31.12 -2.09
N VAL A 144 46.04 31.40 -1.88
CA VAL A 144 47.14 30.97 -2.74
C VAL A 144 47.60 29.58 -2.28
N ASN A 145 47.74 28.62 -3.20
CA ASN A 145 48.36 27.32 -2.90
C ASN A 145 49.85 27.49 -2.58
N SER A 146 50.50 26.42 -2.07
CA SER A 146 51.96 26.37 -1.86
C SER A 146 52.77 26.79 -3.09
N ASP A 147 52.21 26.61 -4.28
CA ASP A 147 52.86 26.82 -5.56
C ASP A 147 52.63 28.24 -6.13
N GLY A 148 52.09 29.17 -5.33
CA GLY A 148 51.82 30.54 -5.78
C GLY A 148 50.61 30.70 -6.71
N ARG A 149 49.85 29.62 -6.96
CA ARG A 149 48.65 29.63 -7.83
C ARG A 149 47.36 29.66 -7.02
N HIS A 150 46.38 30.43 -7.50
CA HIS A 150 45.01 30.42 -6.98
C HIS A 150 44.26 29.22 -7.57
N PRO A 151 43.68 28.32 -6.75
CA PRO A 151 42.84 27.25 -7.25
C PRO A 151 41.54 27.84 -7.81
N ILE A 152 41.38 27.79 -9.14
CA ILE A 152 40.12 28.15 -9.80
C ILE A 152 39.23 26.91 -9.78
N ARG A 153 38.06 27.03 -9.15
CA ARG A 153 37.00 26.02 -9.31
C ARG A 153 36.06 26.50 -10.39
N ALA A 154 35.80 25.64 -11.36
CA ALA A 154 34.82 25.88 -12.40
C ALA A 154 33.70 24.84 -12.29
N PHE A 155 32.46 25.27 -12.44
CA PHE A 155 31.31 24.37 -12.59
C PHE A 155 30.62 24.68 -13.92
N PHE A 156 30.29 23.63 -14.65
CA PHE A 156 29.48 23.71 -15.86
C PHE A 156 28.02 23.96 -15.46
N CYS A 157 27.45 25.07 -15.92
CA CYS A 157 26.09 25.48 -15.64
C CYS A 157 25.48 26.17 -16.87
N PRO A 158 24.93 25.37 -17.81
CA PRO A 158 24.24 25.89 -18.99
C PRO A 158 23.10 26.85 -18.60
N GLU A 159 22.95 27.94 -19.34
CA GLU A 159 21.94 28.95 -19.05
C GLU A 159 20.50 28.43 -19.20
N ASP A 160 20.26 27.61 -20.23
CA ASP A 160 18.99 26.93 -20.49
C ASP A 160 18.58 26.03 -19.31
N TYR A 161 19.49 25.15 -18.86
CA TYR A 161 19.27 24.27 -17.72
C TYR A 161 19.03 25.06 -16.42
N ARG A 162 19.79 26.13 -16.20
CA ARG A 162 19.63 27.01 -15.05
C ARG A 162 18.26 27.69 -15.06
N GLN A 163 17.81 28.18 -16.21
CA GLN A 163 16.49 28.83 -16.35
C GLN A 163 15.36 27.85 -16.10
N GLU A 164 15.43 26.66 -16.68
CA GLU A 164 14.42 25.61 -16.51
C GLU A 164 14.23 25.24 -15.03
N ILE A 165 15.32 25.04 -14.27
CA ILE A 165 15.18 24.65 -12.86
C ILE A 165 14.85 25.84 -11.94
N ASN A 166 15.23 27.05 -12.34
CA ASN A 166 14.80 28.26 -11.62
C ASN A 166 13.33 28.60 -11.85
N ASP A 167 12.69 28.01 -12.86
CA ASP A 167 11.25 28.17 -13.09
C ASP A 167 10.45 27.70 -11.85
N PRO A 168 9.59 28.56 -11.27
CA PRO A 168 8.70 28.17 -10.18
C PRO A 168 7.79 26.98 -10.53
N ALA A 169 7.42 26.81 -11.81
CA ALA A 169 6.61 25.66 -12.24
C ALA A 169 7.41 24.35 -12.12
N TYR A 170 8.70 24.35 -12.46
CA TYR A 170 9.58 23.20 -12.26
C TYR A 170 9.67 22.83 -10.79
N ARG A 171 10.04 23.79 -9.94
CA ARG A 171 10.23 23.57 -8.50
C ARG A 171 8.97 23.07 -7.81
N SER A 172 7.82 23.69 -8.09
CA SER A 172 6.54 23.27 -7.53
C SER A 172 6.15 21.87 -7.99
N SER A 173 6.40 21.50 -9.25
CA SER A 173 6.10 20.15 -9.74
C SER A 173 6.94 19.06 -9.08
N VAL A 174 8.24 19.28 -8.87
CA VAL A 174 9.12 18.32 -8.18
C VAL A 174 8.72 18.17 -6.71
N GLN A 175 8.41 19.29 -6.04
CA GLN A 175 7.89 19.26 -4.68
C GLN A 175 6.55 18.50 -4.59
N ALA A 176 5.65 18.69 -5.55
CA ALA A 176 4.40 17.96 -5.64
C ALA A 176 4.66 16.46 -5.81
N ILE A 177 5.55 16.04 -6.73
CA ILE A 177 5.93 14.63 -6.90
C ILE A 177 6.40 14.03 -5.58
N ILE A 178 7.31 14.70 -4.86
CA ILE A 178 7.81 14.21 -3.56
C ILE A 178 6.68 14.10 -2.53
N ALA A 179 5.80 15.11 -2.44
CA ALA A 179 4.66 15.11 -1.52
C ALA A 179 3.66 14.00 -1.81
N PHE A 180 3.29 13.80 -3.09
CA PHE A 180 2.38 12.73 -3.49
C PHE A 180 3.03 11.34 -3.35
N CYS A 181 4.33 11.18 -3.57
CA CYS A 181 5.06 9.96 -3.25
C CYS A 181 5.02 9.65 -1.74
N ALA A 182 5.19 10.66 -0.88
CA ALA A 182 5.07 10.50 0.57
C ALA A 182 3.65 10.10 1.00
N MET A 183 2.62 10.69 0.37
CA MET A 183 1.22 10.28 0.60
C MET A 183 0.96 8.84 0.14
N LEU A 184 1.45 8.44 -1.03
CA LEU A 184 1.38 7.06 -1.51
C LEU A 184 2.04 6.10 -0.54
N TRP A 185 3.23 6.44 -0.06
CA TRP A 185 3.93 5.65 0.95
C TRP A 185 3.08 5.46 2.21
N PHE A 186 2.48 6.52 2.74
CA PHE A 186 1.62 6.44 3.93
C PHE A 186 0.36 5.60 3.69
N ILE A 187 -0.26 5.73 2.51
CA ILE A 187 -1.41 4.92 2.11
C ILE A 187 -1.03 3.44 2.04
N HIS A 188 0.07 3.10 1.35
CA HIS A 188 0.53 1.72 1.22
C HIS A 188 1.00 1.13 2.55
N PHE A 189 1.62 1.91 3.42
CA PHE A 189 1.93 1.52 4.79
C PHE A 189 0.65 1.17 5.57
N THR A 190 -0.39 2.02 5.46
CA THR A 190 -1.68 1.76 6.11
C THR A 190 -2.34 0.49 5.56
N LEU A 191 -2.30 0.27 4.24
CA LEU A 191 -2.81 -0.95 3.60
C LEU A 191 -2.03 -2.20 4.03
N PHE A 192 -0.71 -2.09 4.18
CA PHE A 192 0.15 -3.16 4.68
C PHE A 192 -0.20 -3.53 6.13
N VAL A 193 -0.25 -2.55 7.05
CA VAL A 193 -0.63 -2.79 8.45
C VAL A 193 -2.01 -3.46 8.53
N ARG A 194 -2.98 -2.99 7.73
CA ARG A 194 -4.31 -3.61 7.69
C ARG A 194 -4.27 -5.05 7.20
N ALA A 195 -3.47 -5.36 6.18
CA ALA A 195 -3.29 -6.72 5.69
C ALA A 195 -2.63 -7.65 6.74
N CYS A 196 -1.66 -7.13 7.50
CA CYS A 196 -1.06 -7.84 8.63
C CYS A 196 -2.09 -8.11 9.73
N VAL A 197 -2.90 -7.12 10.11
CA VAL A 197 -3.97 -7.29 11.11
C VAL A 197 -5.00 -8.31 10.66
N GLU A 198 -5.41 -8.28 9.40
CA GLU A 198 -6.35 -9.24 8.82
C GLU A 198 -5.78 -10.66 8.83
N THR A 199 -4.52 -10.82 8.43
CA THR A 199 -3.83 -12.12 8.46
C THR A 199 -3.68 -12.64 9.88
N ARG A 200 -3.34 -11.77 10.84
CA ARG A 200 -3.25 -12.13 12.26
C ARG A 200 -4.61 -12.56 12.80
N ARG A 201 -5.69 -11.82 12.52
CA ARG A 201 -7.05 -12.18 12.95
C ARG A 201 -7.45 -13.55 12.41
N LEU A 202 -7.21 -13.82 11.12
CA LEU A 202 -7.48 -15.11 10.50
C LEU A 202 -6.67 -16.26 11.13
N ASN A 203 -5.45 -15.99 11.58
CA ASN A 203 -4.60 -17.00 12.22
C ASN A 203 -4.90 -17.18 13.72
N SER A 204 -5.31 -16.11 14.42
CA SER A 204 -5.63 -16.14 15.86
C SER A 204 -7.03 -16.68 16.15
N GLU A 205 -7.98 -16.52 15.22
CA GLU A 205 -9.33 -17.06 15.31
C GLU A 205 -9.54 -18.12 14.21
N PRO A 206 -8.97 -19.33 14.35
CA PRO A 206 -9.28 -20.41 13.42
C PRO A 206 -10.79 -20.67 13.49
N GLN A 207 -11.53 -20.19 12.49
CA GLN A 207 -12.98 -20.43 12.38
C GLN A 207 -13.20 -21.87 11.93
N VAL A 208 -13.13 -22.79 12.88
CA VAL A 208 -13.54 -24.18 12.72
C VAL A 208 -15.07 -24.20 12.70
N MET A 209 -15.68 -23.92 11.55
CA MET A 209 -17.11 -24.22 11.40
C MET A 209 -17.24 -25.72 11.17
N TRP A 210 -17.81 -26.40 12.15
CA TRP A 210 -18.16 -27.82 12.05
C TRP A 210 -19.28 -27.98 11.03
N VAL A 211 -18.95 -28.48 9.85
CA VAL A 211 -19.95 -28.97 8.92
C VAL A 211 -20.31 -30.38 9.35
N TYR A 212 -21.46 -30.50 10.04
CA TYR A 212 -22.05 -31.81 10.28
C TYR A 212 -22.39 -32.41 8.91
N PRO A 213 -21.93 -33.64 8.61
CA PRO A 213 -22.39 -34.31 7.40
C PRO A 213 -23.92 -34.29 7.42
N ARG A 214 -24.53 -33.76 6.36
CA ARG A 214 -25.98 -33.83 6.18
C ARG A 214 -26.32 -35.30 6.21
N ALA A 215 -26.96 -35.77 7.29
CA ALA A 215 -27.37 -37.17 7.41
C ALA A 215 -28.14 -37.52 6.13
N ALA A 216 -27.62 -38.45 5.34
CA ALA A 216 -28.33 -38.98 4.20
C ALA A 216 -29.52 -39.77 4.76
N TRP A 217 -30.64 -39.09 4.99
CA TRP A 217 -31.92 -39.73 5.25
C TRP A 217 -32.48 -40.29 3.94
N PRO A 218 -33.26 -41.38 3.99
CA PRO A 218 -33.92 -41.85 5.19
C PRO A 218 -33.10 -42.88 5.96
N ALA A 219 -32.82 -42.63 7.24
CA ALA A 219 -32.51 -43.74 8.12
C ALA A 219 -33.76 -44.65 8.16
N PRO A 220 -33.59 -45.96 8.26
CA PRO A 220 -34.70 -46.84 8.57
C PRO A 220 -35.29 -46.36 9.90
N TYR A 221 -36.60 -46.14 9.93
CA TYR A 221 -37.33 -46.11 11.19
C TYR A 221 -37.11 -47.50 11.82
N GLU A 222 -36.19 -47.61 12.77
CA GLU A 222 -36.17 -48.78 13.64
C GLU A 222 -37.34 -48.54 14.61
N GLU A 223 -38.49 -49.13 14.26
CA GLU A 223 -39.73 -49.15 15.03
C GLU A 223 -39.49 -49.94 16.31
N ARG A 224 -38.73 -49.34 17.24
CA ARG A 224 -38.59 -49.88 18.58
C ARG A 224 -39.89 -49.57 19.30
N TYR A 225 -40.82 -50.53 19.26
CA TYR A 225 -41.93 -50.59 20.19
C TYR A 225 -41.38 -50.36 21.60
N VAL A 226 -41.62 -49.17 22.14
CA VAL A 226 -41.56 -48.92 23.57
C VAL A 226 -42.78 -49.62 24.13
N GLN A 227 -42.59 -50.91 24.36
CA GLN A 227 -43.42 -51.68 25.25
C GLN A 227 -42.83 -51.50 26.64
N ASP A 228 -43.71 -51.15 27.57
CA ASP A 228 -43.57 -51.15 29.03
C ASP A 228 -43.73 -49.79 29.71
N ASP A 229 -44.93 -49.69 30.27
CA ASP A 229 -45.24 -49.26 31.63
C ASP A 229 -45.56 -47.79 31.88
N ALA A 230 -46.85 -47.52 31.67
CA ALA A 230 -47.64 -46.65 32.50
C ALA A 230 -47.46 -47.02 34.00
N GLN A 231 -46.53 -46.35 34.68
CA GLN A 231 -46.55 -46.29 36.14
C GLN A 231 -46.13 -44.89 36.63
N GLU A 232 -47.14 -44.04 36.74
CA GLU A 232 -47.44 -43.30 37.96
C GLU A 232 -46.24 -42.69 38.72
N ARG A 233 -45.98 -41.40 38.51
CA ARG A 233 -45.57 -40.52 39.62
C ARG A 233 -45.89 -39.06 39.36
N SER A 234 -47.04 -38.67 39.91
CA SER A 234 -47.31 -37.31 40.37
C SER A 234 -46.15 -36.82 41.25
N GLY A 235 -45.52 -35.73 40.85
CA GLY A 235 -44.40 -35.12 41.55
C GLY A 235 -44.28 -33.65 41.16
N SER A 236 -44.98 -32.81 41.90
CA SER A 236 -44.91 -31.35 41.87
C SER A 236 -43.48 -30.84 42.12
N ILE A 237 -43.04 -29.85 41.32
CA ILE A 237 -41.82 -29.08 41.59
C ILE A 237 -42.16 -27.58 41.57
N PRO A 238 -41.64 -26.78 42.53
CA PRO A 238 -42.19 -25.49 42.92
C PRO A 238 -41.65 -24.32 42.09
N MET A 239 -42.43 -23.23 42.08
CA MET A 239 -42.06 -21.92 41.54
C MET A 239 -40.78 -21.40 42.20
N LYS A 240 -39.81 -20.96 41.37
CA LYS A 240 -38.72 -20.10 41.81
C LYS A 240 -39.14 -18.64 41.71
N GLU A 241 -39.11 -17.98 42.86
CA GLU A 241 -39.19 -16.54 43.08
C GLU A 241 -38.14 -15.77 42.27
N THR A 242 -38.58 -14.74 41.55
CA THR A 242 -37.72 -13.72 40.94
C THR A 242 -37.57 -12.55 41.91
N HIS A 243 -36.37 -12.39 42.46
CA HIS A 243 -35.96 -11.15 43.13
C HIS A 243 -35.29 -10.22 42.11
N TYR A 244 -35.91 -9.07 41.86
CA TYR A 244 -35.28 -7.90 41.26
C TYR A 244 -34.57 -7.11 42.35
N GLY A 245 -33.34 -6.69 42.04
CA GLY A 245 -32.55 -5.68 42.75
C GLY A 245 -31.72 -4.93 41.73
#